data_AF-A0A2E7VUK8-F1
#
_entry.id   AF-A0A2E7VUK8-F1
#
_cell.length_a   1.000
_cell.length_b   1.000
_cell.length_c   1.000
_cell.angle_alpha   90.00
_cell.angle_beta   90.00
_cell.angle_gamma   90.00
#
_symmetry.space_group_name_H-M   'P 1'
#
loop_
_entity.id
_entity.type
_entity.pdbx_description
1 polymer ?
#
loop_
_entity_poly.entity_id
_entity_poly.type
_entity_poly.pdbx_seq_one_letter_code
_entity_poly.pdbx_strand_id
1 'polypeptide(L)'
;LFNKWKYGETGFPIVDACMKQLINTGWMHNRGRMIVASFLTKDLLIDWRMGEKWFMQNLIDGDRPSNVGGWQWTAGCGVDAAPYFRIFNPILQSKKFDPKAIFIKKWIPELQNVEIKFAHEPWLSNEPIYIPKIVDHYEARKKTLELFKSYNE
;
A
#
# COMPACT_ATOMS: atom_id res chain seq x y z
N LEU A 1 1.21 -13.04 -4.24
CA LEU A 1 1.24 -11.57 -4.00
C LEU A 1 0.02 -11.09 -3.21
N PHE A 2 -1.22 -11.35 -3.64
CA PHE A 2 -2.42 -10.88 -2.94
C PHE A 2 -2.52 -11.28 -1.46
N ASN A 3 -2.25 -12.53 -1.10
CA ASN A 3 -2.27 -12.96 0.31
C ASN A 3 -1.27 -12.19 1.17
N LYS A 4 -0.04 -11.96 0.66
CA LYS A 4 0.97 -11.16 1.35
C LYS A 4 0.50 -9.71 1.56
N TRP A 5 -0.17 -9.12 0.57
CA TRP A 5 -0.79 -7.80 0.73
C TRP A 5 -1.88 -7.81 1.80
N LYS A 6 -2.81 -8.77 1.77
CA LYS A 6 -3.91 -8.86 2.75
C LYS A 6 -3.41 -8.85 4.19
N TYR A 7 -2.36 -9.62 4.48
CA TYR A 7 -1.86 -9.82 5.85
C TYR A 7 -0.70 -8.89 6.23
N GLY A 8 -0.33 -7.95 5.37
CA GLY A 8 0.77 -7.02 5.65
C GLY A 8 2.14 -7.70 5.74
N GLU A 9 2.45 -8.51 4.73
CA GLU A 9 3.70 -9.27 4.56
C GLU A 9 4.40 -8.88 3.24
N THR A 10 4.32 -7.61 2.86
CA THR A 10 4.85 -7.10 1.58
C THR A 10 6.32 -6.72 1.66
N GLY A 11 6.86 -6.54 2.86
CA GLY A 11 8.21 -6.00 3.07
C GLY A 11 8.28 -4.49 2.93
N PHE A 12 7.14 -3.81 2.75
CA PHE A 12 7.03 -2.35 2.80
C PHE A 12 6.33 -1.95 4.10
N PRO A 13 7.08 -1.46 5.13
CA PRO A 13 6.53 -1.27 6.47
C PRO A 13 5.26 -0.42 6.54
N ILE A 14 5.14 0.62 5.71
CA ILE A 14 3.93 1.45 5.70
C ILE A 14 2.69 0.70 5.18
N VAL A 15 2.87 -0.13 4.15
CA VAL A 15 1.78 -0.94 3.57
C VAL A 15 1.40 -2.01 4.59
N ASP A 16 2.39 -2.68 5.14
CA ASP A 16 2.21 -3.74 6.14
C ASP A 16 1.53 -3.22 7.40
N ALA A 17 1.96 -2.07 7.92
CA ALA A 17 1.35 -1.41 9.07
C ALA A 17 -0.11 -1.04 8.83
N CYS A 18 -0.44 -0.51 7.64
CA CYS A 18 -1.83 -0.20 7.29
C CYS A 18 -2.69 -1.48 7.23
N MET A 19 -2.21 -2.54 6.60
CA MET A 19 -2.96 -3.80 6.47
C MET A 19 -3.13 -4.50 7.83
N LYS A 20 -2.11 -4.46 8.69
CA LYS A 20 -2.19 -4.91 10.09
C LYS A 20 -3.16 -4.05 10.90
N GLN A 21 -3.22 -2.73 10.69
CA GLN A 21 -4.22 -1.86 11.32
C GLN A 21 -5.65 -2.28 10.93
N LEU A 22 -5.89 -2.48 9.63
CA LEU A 22 -7.21 -2.86 9.12
C LEU A 22 -7.70 -4.16 9.76
N ILE A 23 -6.89 -5.21 9.74
CA ILE A 23 -7.28 -6.52 10.29
C ILE A 23 -7.58 -6.43 11.79
N ASN A 24 -6.74 -5.70 12.55
CA ASN A 24 -6.86 -5.67 14.00
C ASN A 24 -7.96 -4.73 14.52
N THR A 25 -8.35 -3.72 13.75
CA THR A 25 -9.28 -2.67 14.23
C THR A 25 -10.54 -2.52 13.41
N GLY A 26 -10.58 -3.12 12.23
CA GLY A 26 -11.62 -2.89 11.24
C GLY A 26 -11.62 -1.47 10.66
N TRP A 27 -10.57 -0.67 10.90
CA TRP A 27 -10.49 0.71 10.42
C TRP A 27 -9.12 1.00 9.83
N MET A 28 -9.07 1.84 8.81
CA MET A 28 -7.83 2.34 8.23
C MET A 28 -7.95 3.83 7.93
N HIS A 29 -6.95 4.61 8.30
CA HIS A 29 -6.90 6.03 7.96
C HIS A 29 -6.94 6.21 6.43
N ASN A 30 -7.63 7.25 5.95
CA ASN A 30 -7.83 7.46 4.51
C ASN A 30 -6.52 7.49 3.69
N ARG A 31 -5.47 8.12 4.23
CA ARG A 31 -4.13 8.08 3.60
C ARG A 31 -3.59 6.66 3.47
N GLY A 32 -3.78 5.81 4.48
CA GLY A 32 -3.42 4.40 4.43
C GLY A 32 -4.18 3.68 3.33
N ARG A 33 -5.50 3.93 3.20
CA ARG A 33 -6.35 3.35 2.14
C ARG A 33 -5.79 3.65 0.75
N MET A 34 -5.43 4.91 0.49
CA MET A 34 -4.82 5.32 -0.78
C MET A 34 -3.48 4.63 -1.04
N ILE A 35 -2.62 4.52 -0.02
CA ILE A 35 -1.29 3.89 -0.14
C ILE A 35 -1.44 2.41 -0.48
N VAL A 36 -2.24 1.66 0.28
CA VAL A 36 -2.37 0.21 0.09
C VAL A 36 -3.12 -0.13 -1.20
N ALA A 37 -4.08 0.69 -1.61
CA ALA A 37 -4.81 0.51 -2.86
C ALA A 37 -3.92 0.83 -4.07
N SER A 38 -3.08 1.88 -4.00
CA SER A 38 -2.10 2.17 -5.06
C SER A 38 -1.07 1.05 -5.14
N PHE A 39 -0.59 0.54 -4.02
CA PHE A 39 0.35 -0.58 -4.01
C PHE A 39 -0.26 -1.83 -4.65
N LEU A 40 -1.51 -2.19 -4.30
CA LEU A 40 -2.17 -3.34 -4.89
C LEU A 40 -2.33 -3.22 -6.41
N THR A 41 -2.78 -2.06 -6.88
CA THR A 41 -3.18 -1.86 -8.28
C THR A 41 -2.05 -1.46 -9.20
N LYS A 42 -1.02 -0.76 -8.68
CA LYS A 42 0.07 -0.17 -9.47
C LYS A 42 1.43 -0.81 -9.21
N ASP A 43 1.68 -1.37 -8.03
CA ASP A 43 2.93 -2.09 -7.77
C ASP A 43 2.76 -3.60 -8.01
N LEU A 44 1.63 -4.17 -7.58
CA LEU A 44 1.36 -5.59 -7.73
C LEU A 44 0.57 -5.94 -9.00
N LEU A 45 0.02 -4.93 -9.69
CA LEU A 45 -0.85 -5.11 -10.87
C LEU A 45 -2.01 -6.09 -10.64
N ILE A 46 -2.56 -6.10 -9.42
CA ILE A 46 -3.71 -6.92 -9.04
C ILE A 46 -5.00 -6.13 -9.29
N ASP A 47 -6.05 -6.83 -9.75
CA ASP A 47 -7.37 -6.25 -9.96
C ASP A 47 -7.90 -5.57 -8.69
N TRP A 48 -8.24 -4.29 -8.80
CA TRP A 48 -8.77 -3.47 -7.72
C TRP A 48 -10.02 -4.06 -7.08
N ARG A 49 -10.84 -4.83 -7.84
CA ARG A 49 -12.04 -5.50 -7.33
C ARG A 49 -11.73 -6.50 -6.22
N MET A 50 -10.54 -7.09 -6.24
CA MET A 50 -10.10 -7.99 -5.17
C MET A 50 -9.82 -7.22 -3.87
N GLY A 51 -9.21 -6.03 -3.99
CA GLY A 51 -8.98 -5.14 -2.87
C GLY A 51 -10.27 -4.53 -2.33
N GLU A 52 -11.18 -4.13 -3.21
CA GLU A 52 -12.52 -3.63 -2.88
C GLU A 52 -13.29 -4.63 -2.02
N LYS A 53 -13.36 -5.90 -2.47
CA LYS A 53 -14.01 -6.98 -1.73
C LYS A 53 -13.35 -7.22 -0.38
N TRP A 54 -12.02 -7.19 -0.31
CA TRP A 54 -11.30 -7.34 0.95
C TRP A 54 -11.60 -6.20 1.93
N PHE A 55 -11.66 -4.96 1.44
CA PHE A 55 -12.04 -3.81 2.25
C PHE A 55 -13.47 -3.91 2.76
N MET A 56 -14.44 -4.28 1.92
CA MET A 56 -15.83 -4.48 2.37
C MET A 56 -15.98 -5.54 3.46
N GLN A 57 -15.12 -6.56 3.46
CA GLN A 57 -15.16 -7.63 4.46
C GLN A 57 -14.58 -7.24 5.82
N ASN A 58 -13.69 -6.25 5.86
CA ASN A 58 -12.91 -5.91 7.06
C ASN A 58 -13.19 -4.51 7.61
N LEU A 59 -13.69 -3.58 6.79
CA LEU A 59 -13.98 -2.23 7.24
C LEU A 59 -15.28 -2.17 8.05
N ILE A 60 -15.20 -1.71 9.29
CA ILE A 60 -16.35 -1.40 10.12
C ILE A 60 -17.19 -0.25 9.53
N ASP A 61 -16.53 0.64 8.77
CA ASP A 61 -17.15 1.73 8.03
C ASP A 61 -17.36 1.40 6.53
N GLY A 62 -17.46 0.10 6.22
CA GLY A 62 -17.66 -0.38 4.86
C GLY A 62 -18.97 0.12 4.23
N ASP A 63 -18.85 1.14 3.39
CA ASP A 63 -19.93 1.69 2.57
C ASP A 63 -19.63 1.47 1.08
N ARG A 64 -20.59 0.91 0.33
CA ARG A 64 -20.35 0.46 -1.04
C ARG A 64 -20.01 1.62 -2.00
N PRO A 65 -20.79 2.72 -2.09
CA PRO A 65 -20.42 3.88 -2.90
C PRO A 65 -19.04 4.43 -2.58
N SER A 66 -18.74 4.63 -1.29
CA SER A 66 -17.46 5.20 -0.84
C SER A 66 -16.29 4.27 -1.14
N ASN A 67 -16.45 2.96 -0.91
CA ASN A 67 -15.40 1.98 -1.13
C ASN A 67 -15.12 1.80 -2.63
N VAL A 68 -16.15 1.57 -3.45
CA VAL A 68 -16.00 1.44 -4.91
C VAL A 68 -15.39 2.71 -5.50
N GLY A 69 -15.88 3.89 -5.10
CA GLY A 69 -15.35 5.17 -5.56
C GLY A 69 -13.87 5.35 -5.24
N GLY A 70 -13.44 5.05 -4.02
CA GLY A 70 -12.02 5.13 -3.62
C GLY A 70 -11.11 4.17 -4.38
N TRP A 71 -11.56 2.92 -4.60
CA TRP A 71 -10.80 1.94 -5.37
C TRP A 71 -10.71 2.30 -6.85
N GLN A 72 -11.80 2.75 -7.46
CA GLN A 72 -11.83 3.25 -8.84
C GLN A 72 -10.88 4.45 -9.00
N TRP A 73 -10.99 5.44 -8.10
CA TRP A 73 -10.13 6.62 -8.11
C TRP A 73 -8.64 6.26 -8.09
N THR A 74 -8.25 5.29 -7.24
CA THR A 74 -6.86 4.86 -7.11
C THR A 74 -6.38 4.01 -8.29
N ALA A 75 -7.25 3.17 -8.84
CA ALA A 75 -6.96 2.36 -10.02
C ALA A 75 -6.82 3.22 -11.29
N GLY A 76 -7.34 4.45 -11.28
CA GLY A 76 -7.37 5.34 -12.44
C GLY A 76 -8.49 4.99 -13.41
N CYS A 77 -9.59 4.42 -12.90
CA CYS A 77 -10.81 4.17 -13.65
C CYS A 77 -12.00 4.84 -12.94
N GLY A 78 -13.08 5.12 -13.66
CA GLY A 78 -14.26 5.80 -13.08
C GLY A 78 -14.19 7.33 -13.20
N VAL A 79 -15.10 8.00 -12.48
CA VAL A 79 -15.32 9.45 -12.57
C VAL A 79 -14.25 10.19 -11.75
N ASP A 80 -13.58 11.18 -12.37
CA ASP A 80 -12.54 12.03 -11.75
C ASP A 80 -11.40 11.23 -11.07
N ALA A 81 -11.04 10.10 -11.68
CA ALA A 81 -10.02 9.21 -11.14
C ALA A 81 -8.61 9.83 -11.22
N ALA A 82 -7.72 9.41 -10.32
CA ALA A 82 -6.32 9.79 -10.42
C ALA A 82 -5.77 9.35 -11.79
N PRO A 83 -4.99 10.19 -12.48
CA PRO A 83 -4.40 9.80 -13.76
C PRO A 83 -3.58 8.51 -13.60
N TYR A 84 -3.65 7.60 -14.58
CA TYR A 84 -3.04 6.26 -14.47
C TYR A 84 -1.55 6.29 -14.13
N PHE A 85 -0.83 7.35 -14.55
CA PHE A 85 0.60 7.54 -14.32
C PHE A 85 0.94 8.01 -12.90
N ARG A 86 -0.06 8.39 -12.09
CA ARG A 86 0.07 8.75 -10.68
C ARG A 86 0.22 7.49 -9.83
N ILE A 87 1.44 6.99 -9.73
CA ILE A 87 1.80 5.82 -8.92
C ILE A 87 2.41 6.30 -7.61
N PHE A 88 1.84 5.92 -6.47
CA PHE A 88 2.32 6.37 -5.18
C PHE A 88 3.59 5.62 -4.81
N ASN A 89 4.66 6.33 -4.50
CA ASN A 89 5.85 5.71 -3.92
C ASN A 89 5.61 5.46 -2.43
N PRO A 90 5.50 4.20 -1.97
CA PRO A 90 5.18 3.89 -0.58
C PRO A 90 6.23 4.47 0.39
N ILE A 91 7.51 4.50 0.02
CA ILE A 91 8.60 5.04 0.84
C ILE A 91 8.41 6.54 1.05
N LEU A 92 8.15 7.29 -0.03
CA LEU A 92 7.93 8.74 0.06
C LEU A 92 6.65 9.07 0.83
N GLN A 93 5.57 8.30 0.63
CA GLN A 93 4.34 8.48 1.41
C GLN A 93 4.60 8.19 2.89
N SER A 94 5.35 7.14 3.20
CA SER A 94 5.70 6.77 4.56
C SER A 94 6.46 7.88 5.28
N LYS A 95 7.57 8.37 4.71
CA LYS A 95 8.37 9.45 5.30
C LYS A 95 7.58 10.76 5.44
N LYS A 96 6.65 11.03 4.53
CA LYS A 96 5.85 12.26 4.55
C LYS A 96 4.76 12.24 5.63
N PHE A 97 4.08 11.12 5.80
CA PHE A 97 2.89 11.03 6.67
C PHE A 97 3.16 10.33 8.01
N ASP A 98 4.30 9.68 8.17
CA ASP A 98 4.77 9.11 9.44
C ASP A 98 6.28 9.41 9.65
N PRO A 99 6.71 10.69 9.69
CA PRO A 99 8.14 11.06 9.65
C PRO A 99 8.99 10.52 10.82
N LYS A 100 8.34 10.12 11.92
CA LYS A 100 9.00 9.55 13.11
C LYS A 100 8.83 8.03 13.19
N ALA A 101 8.28 7.39 12.15
CA ALA A 101 7.92 5.98 12.12
C ALA A 101 7.04 5.53 13.31
N ILE A 102 6.26 6.42 13.92
CA ILE A 102 5.46 6.11 15.11
C ILE A 102 4.35 5.14 14.75
N PHE A 103 3.68 5.37 13.61
CA PHE A 103 2.61 4.50 13.14
C PHE A 103 3.15 3.14 12.72
N ILE A 104 4.26 3.11 11.96
CA ILE A 104 4.91 1.85 11.58
C ILE A 104 5.29 1.03 12.81
N LYS A 105 5.99 1.64 13.77
CA LYS A 105 6.45 0.95 14.98
C LYS A 105 5.33 0.45 15.86
N LYS A 106 4.17 1.12 15.86
CA LYS A 106 2.96 0.66 16.55
C LYS A 106 2.41 -0.64 15.97
N TRP A 107 2.36 -0.75 14.64
CA TRP A 107 1.74 -1.89 13.94
C TRP A 107 2.74 -2.98 13.54
N ILE A 108 4.03 -2.70 13.64
CA ILE A 108 5.13 -3.62 13.33
C ILE A 108 6.09 -3.63 14.54
N PRO A 109 5.79 -4.43 15.59
CA PRO A 109 6.54 -4.43 16.84
C PRO A 109 8.03 -4.81 16.67
N GLU A 110 8.35 -5.66 15.70
CA GLU A 110 9.74 -6.02 15.35
C GLU A 110 10.60 -4.81 14.92
N LEU A 111 9.97 -3.70 14.47
CA LEU A 111 10.66 -2.46 14.11
C LEU A 111 10.66 -1.40 15.23
N GLN A 112 10.10 -1.69 16.41
CA GLN A 112 9.91 -0.71 17.48
C GLN A 112 11.22 -0.01 17.91
N ASN A 113 12.29 -0.79 18.05
CA ASN A 113 13.61 -0.31 18.49
C ASN A 113 14.56 0.00 17.32
N VAL A 114 14.08 -0.05 16.09
CA VAL A 114 14.87 0.21 14.88
C VAL A 114 14.98 1.72 14.65
N GLU A 115 16.12 2.19 14.14
CA GLU A 115 16.29 3.59 13.74
C GLU A 115 15.21 4.01 12.72
N ILE A 116 14.73 5.26 12.79
CA ILE A 116 13.64 5.76 11.93
C ILE A 116 13.93 5.50 10.45
N LYS A 117 15.17 5.71 10.00
CA LYS A 117 15.60 5.45 8.62
C LYS A 117 15.28 4.02 8.18
N PHE A 118 15.67 3.04 8.98
CA PHE A 118 15.46 1.62 8.67
C PHE A 118 14.03 1.16 8.96
N ALA A 119 13.29 1.84 9.84
CA ALA A 119 11.86 1.56 10.02
C ALA A 119 11.04 1.87 8.74
N HIS A 120 11.46 2.86 7.94
CA HIS A 120 10.86 3.14 6.64
C HIS A 120 11.40 2.24 5.52
N GLU A 121 12.70 1.94 5.55
CA GLU A 121 13.42 1.20 4.52
C GLU A 121 14.33 0.12 5.14
N PRO A 122 13.76 -1.01 5.62
CA PRO A 122 14.52 -2.02 6.36
C PRO A 122 15.66 -2.64 5.56
N TRP A 123 15.51 -2.73 4.24
CA TRP A 123 16.51 -3.27 3.31
C TRP A 123 17.77 -2.41 3.17
N LEU A 124 17.81 -1.20 3.75
CA LEU A 124 19.04 -0.39 3.83
C LEU A 124 19.91 -0.75 5.04
N SER A 125 19.40 -1.60 5.95
CA SER A 125 20.18 -2.16 7.05
C SER A 125 21.15 -3.22 6.55
N ASN A 126 22.31 -3.35 7.21
CA ASN A 126 23.26 -4.43 6.96
C ASN A 126 22.75 -5.79 7.48
N GLU A 127 21.84 -5.75 8.46
CA GLU A 127 21.22 -6.94 9.06
C GLU A 127 19.78 -7.13 8.54
N PRO A 128 19.31 -8.37 8.37
CA PRO A 128 17.95 -8.68 7.93
C PRO A 128 16.92 -8.45 9.05
N ILE A 129 16.65 -7.18 9.35
CA ILE A 129 15.78 -6.76 10.45
C ILE A 129 14.26 -6.87 10.14
N TYR A 130 13.90 -7.17 8.91
CA TYR A 130 12.50 -7.28 8.45
C TYR A 130 12.41 -8.21 7.23
N ILE A 131 11.19 -8.65 6.90
CA ILE A 131 10.94 -9.48 5.73
C ILE A 131 11.33 -8.78 4.41
N PRO A 132 11.79 -9.52 3.39
CA PRO A 132 12.20 -8.94 2.11
C PRO A 132 11.02 -8.38 1.33
N LYS A 133 11.27 -7.29 0.58
CA LYS A 133 10.29 -6.70 -0.34
C LYS A 133 9.83 -7.74 -1.36
N ILE A 134 8.52 -7.84 -1.57
CA ILE A 134 7.93 -8.78 -2.55
C ILE A 134 8.03 -8.28 -3.99
N VAL A 135 8.42 -7.02 -4.17
CA VAL A 135 8.57 -6.35 -5.46
C VAL A 135 9.56 -5.19 -5.34
N ASP A 136 10.24 -4.84 -6.43
CA ASP A 136 10.93 -3.57 -6.54
C ASP A 136 9.98 -2.48 -7.06
N HIS A 137 9.82 -1.39 -6.30
CA HIS A 137 8.90 -0.31 -6.64
C HIS A 137 9.27 0.38 -7.96
N TYR A 138 10.55 0.58 -8.25
CA TYR A 138 10.97 1.29 -9.46
C TYR A 138 10.70 0.45 -10.71
N GLU A 139 10.99 -0.85 -10.66
CA GLU A 139 10.68 -1.78 -11.74
C GLU A 139 9.17 -1.93 -11.94
N ALA A 140 8.41 -2.10 -10.85
CA ALA A 140 6.96 -2.19 -10.89
C ALA A 140 6.33 -0.93 -11.50
N ARG A 141 6.80 0.25 -11.07
CA ARG A 141 6.37 1.53 -11.61
C ARG A 141 6.59 1.60 -13.12
N LYS A 142 7.78 1.22 -13.61
CA LYS A 142 8.12 1.23 -15.04
C LYS A 142 7.17 0.30 -15.81
N LYS A 143 7.03 -0.94 -15.35
CA LYS A 143 6.16 -1.95 -15.95
C LYS A 143 4.70 -1.46 -16.04
N THR A 144 4.19 -0.85 -14.98
CA THR A 144 2.83 -0.31 -14.96
C THR A 144 2.66 0.81 -15.97
N LEU A 145 3.61 1.75 -16.06
CA LEU A 145 3.55 2.81 -17.06
C LEU A 145 3.59 2.28 -18.50
N GLU A 146 4.42 1.28 -18.78
CA GLU A 146 4.51 0.64 -20.10
C GLU A 146 3.19 -0.06 -20.46
N LEU A 147 2.62 -0.83 -19.54
CA LEU A 147 1.36 -1.52 -19.73
C LEU A 147 0.20 -0.56 -20.02
N PHE A 148 0.08 0.53 -19.25
CA PHE A 148 -0.97 1.52 -19.50
C PHE A 148 -0.76 2.29 -20.80
N LYS A 149 0.49 2.51 -21.23
CA LYS A 149 0.75 3.10 -22.55
C LYS A 149 0.27 2.18 -23.68
N SER A 150 0.57 0.88 -23.62
CA SER A 150 0.15 -0.07 -24.66
C SER A 150 -1.35 -0.26 -24.80
N TYR A 151 -2.15 0.14 -23.80
CA TYR A 151 -3.62 0.10 -23.88
C TYR A 151 -4.25 1.40 -24.40
N ASN A 152 -3.46 2.49 -24.44
CA ASN A 152 -3.91 3.78 -24.96
C ASN A 152 -3.42 4.03 -26.40
N GLU A 153 -2.60 3.13 -26.93
CA GLU A 153 -2.23 3.00 -28.35
C GLU A 153 -3.20 2.04 -29.06
#